data_AF-A0A2E8H3Q6-F1
#
_entry.id   AF-A0A2E8H3Q6-F1
#
_cell.length_a   1.000
_cell.length_b   1.000
_cell.length_c   1.000
_cell.angle_alpha   90.00
_cell.angle_beta   90.00
_cell.angle_gamma   90.00
#
_symmetry.space_group_name_H-M   'P 1'
#
loop_
_entity.id
_entity.type
_entity.pdbx_description
1 polymer ?
#
loop_
_entity_poly.entity_id
_entity_poly.type
_entity_poly.pdbx_seq_one_letter_code
_entity_poly.pdbx_strand_id
1 'polypeptide(L)'
;MALVASVVRDDGTIWHYVGDRAGSNPEWVHVDRSLRAKDIGDGGSSIWAVGQDGAIYRWGAEVNDWPVTNGQGTWAIAVDQYGNAWMREAGTGRLLRGIGQ
;
A
#
# COMPACT_ATOMS: atom_id res chain seq x y z
N MET A 1 17.45 3.88 5.83
CA MET A 1 17.07 2.46 5.84
C MET A 1 16.02 2.33 4.77
N ALA A 2 16.37 1.76 3.61
CA ALA A 2 15.44 1.68 2.47
C ALA A 2 14.44 0.56 2.74
N LEU A 3 13.14 0.86 2.65
CA LEU A 3 12.11 -0.19 2.61
C LEU A 3 12.19 -0.83 1.23
N VAL A 4 12.32 -2.16 1.17
CA VAL A 4 12.78 -2.82 -0.06
C VAL A 4 11.65 -3.41 -0.90
N ALA A 5 10.45 -3.60 -0.34
CA ALA A 5 9.18 -3.84 -1.07
C ALA A 5 8.04 -4.02 -0.06
N SER A 6 6.81 -3.76 -0.48
CA SER A 6 5.59 -4.13 0.26
C SER A 6 4.75 -5.13 -0.53
N VAL A 7 4.08 -6.05 0.16
CA VAL A 7 3.18 -7.03 -0.48
C VAL A 7 1.89 -7.20 0.32
N VAL A 8 0.78 -7.43 -0.39
CA VAL A 8 -0.48 -7.91 0.16
C VAL A 8 -0.53 -9.43 0.02
N ARG A 9 -0.78 -10.14 1.12
CA ARG A 9 -0.99 -11.60 1.13
C ARG A 9 -2.46 -11.94 0.84
N ASP A 10 -2.75 -13.21 0.58
CA ASP A 10 -4.10 -13.69 0.26
C ASP A 10 -5.13 -13.41 1.38
N ASP A 11 -4.67 -13.32 2.63
CA ASP A 11 -5.51 -12.97 3.79
C ASP A 11 -5.71 -11.45 3.95
N GLY A 12 -5.18 -10.65 3.04
CA GLY A 12 -5.22 -9.19 3.03
C GLY A 12 -4.20 -8.52 3.95
N THR A 13 -3.29 -9.27 4.55
CA THR A 13 -2.25 -8.70 5.41
C THR A 13 -1.14 -8.03 4.61
N ILE A 14 -0.56 -6.96 5.15
CA ILE A 14 0.55 -6.22 4.53
C ILE A 14 1.87 -6.59 5.20
N TRP A 15 2.85 -6.91 4.38
CA TRP A 15 4.19 -7.27 4.82
C TRP A 15 5.24 -6.43 4.11
N HIS A 16 6.25 -5.98 4.86
CA HIS A 16 7.42 -5.31 4.31
C HIS A 16 8.60 -6.26 4.22
N TYR A 17 9.29 -6.25 3.08
CA TYR A 17 10.53 -6.95 2.89
C TYR A 17 11.66 -6.19 3.60
N VAL A 18 12.38 -6.87 4.48
CA VAL A 18 13.46 -6.29 5.30
C VAL A 18 14.84 -6.81 4.93
N GLY A 19 14.93 -7.69 3.93
CA GLY A 19 16.18 -8.16 3.34
C GLY A 19 16.32 -9.67 3.32
N ASP A 20 17.35 -10.12 2.60
CA ASP A 20 17.84 -11.50 2.64
C ASP A 20 19.04 -11.52 3.59
N ARG A 21 18.92 -12.21 4.72
CA ARG A 21 20.13 -12.58 5.47
C ARG A 21 20.87 -13.60 4.61
N ALA A 22 22.17 -13.39 4.40
CA ALA A 22 22.97 -14.19 3.46
C ALA A 22 22.77 -15.71 3.68
N GLY A 23 22.07 -16.36 2.74
CA GLY A 23 21.78 -17.79 2.77
C GLY A 23 20.43 -18.21 3.40
N SER A 24 19.57 -17.30 3.83
CA SER A 24 18.21 -17.61 4.31
C SER A 24 17.11 -17.15 3.36
N ASN A 25 15.89 -17.68 3.56
CA ASN A 25 14.68 -17.17 2.91
C ASN A 25 14.52 -15.65 3.15
N PRO A 26 13.86 -14.93 2.23
CA PRO A 26 13.57 -13.52 2.40
C PRO A 26 12.83 -13.26 3.72
N GLU A 27 13.30 -12.29 4.49
CA GLU A 27 12.68 -11.88 5.74
C GLU A 27 11.60 -10.84 5.47
N TRP A 28 10.40 -11.11 5.99
CA TRP A 28 9.23 -10.23 5.90
C TRP A 28 8.76 -9.88 7.30
N VAL A 29 8.46 -8.60 7.52
CA VAL A 29 7.85 -8.13 8.77
C VAL A 29 6.39 -7.79 8.51
N HIS A 30 5.52 -8.32 9.36
CA HIS A 30 4.10 -8.03 9.36
C HIS A 30 3.85 -6.63 9.94
N VAL A 31 3.19 -5.76 9.17
CA VAL A 31 3.12 -4.32 9.49
C VAL A 31 1.69 -3.84 9.71
N ASP A 32 0.68 -4.66 9.44
CA ASP A 32 -0.70 -4.31 9.78
C ASP A 32 -1.10 -4.74 11.21
N ARG A 33 -1.97 -3.94 11.85
CA ARG A 33 -2.74 -4.38 13.02
C ARG A 33 -4.27 -4.23 12.82
N SER A 34 -4.71 -3.51 11.79
CA SER A 34 -6.12 -3.13 11.59
C SER A 34 -6.58 -3.10 10.12
N LEU A 35 -5.66 -2.92 9.16
CA LEU A 35 -5.99 -2.86 7.73
C LEU A 35 -6.00 -4.26 7.11
N ARG A 36 -7.01 -4.54 6.29
CA ARG A 36 -7.01 -5.64 5.31
C ARG A 36 -7.03 -5.03 3.92
N ALA A 37 -5.93 -5.20 3.20
CA ALA A 37 -5.76 -4.67 1.86
C ALA A 37 -6.10 -5.71 0.79
N LYS A 38 -6.34 -5.21 -0.42
CA LYS A 38 -6.44 -6.02 -1.64
C LYS A 38 -5.44 -5.60 -2.71
N ASP A 39 -4.84 -4.42 -2.57
CA ASP A 39 -3.82 -3.91 -3.47
C ASP A 39 -2.90 -2.91 -2.74
N ILE A 40 -1.64 -2.81 -3.19
CA ILE A 40 -0.62 -1.94 -2.61
C ILE A 40 0.32 -1.43 -3.70
N GLY A 41 0.79 -0.19 -3.55
CA GLY A 41 1.82 0.37 -4.40
C GLY A 41 2.83 1.17 -3.59
N ASP A 42 4.10 1.01 -3.95
CA ASP A 42 5.24 1.72 -3.40
C ASP A 42 5.79 2.68 -4.46
N GLY A 43 6.10 3.92 -4.10
CA GLY A 43 6.75 4.86 -5.01
C GLY A 43 7.24 6.13 -4.33
N GLY A 44 8.40 6.64 -4.75
CA GLY A 44 9.08 7.74 -4.07
C GLY A 44 9.33 7.40 -2.59
N SER A 45 8.78 8.22 -1.69
CA SER A 45 8.79 8.00 -0.24
C SER A 45 7.42 7.61 0.33
N SER A 46 6.46 7.25 -0.53
CA SER A 46 5.08 6.97 -0.14
C SER A 46 4.68 5.53 -0.44
N ILE A 47 3.86 4.99 0.45
CA ILE A 47 3.23 3.68 0.28
C ILE A 47 1.73 3.90 0.40
N TRP A 48 1.01 3.38 -0.57
CA TRP A 48 -0.43 3.49 -0.63
C TRP A 48 -1.06 2.12 -0.76
N ALA A 49 -2.19 1.91 -0.07
CA ALA A 49 -2.93 0.67 -0.10
C ALA A 49 -4.42 0.91 -0.35
N VAL A 50 -5.06 -0.07 -0.97
CA VAL A 50 -6.50 -0.13 -1.10
C VAL A 50 -7.03 -1.18 -0.14
N GLY A 51 -7.91 -0.78 0.77
CA GLY A 51 -8.59 -1.69 1.68
C GLY A 51 -9.58 -2.61 0.96
N GLN A 52 -9.91 -3.74 1.59
CA GLN A 52 -10.99 -4.60 1.14
C GLN A 52 -12.35 -3.88 1.16
N ASP A 53 -12.50 -2.88 2.04
CA ASP A 53 -13.63 -1.94 2.11
C ASP A 53 -13.64 -0.92 0.95
N GLY A 54 -12.61 -0.91 0.10
CA GLY A 54 -12.46 0.02 -1.02
C GLY A 54 -11.99 1.41 -0.61
N ALA A 55 -11.58 1.59 0.65
CA ALA A 55 -10.96 2.82 1.12
C ALA A 55 -9.49 2.91 0.71
N ILE A 56 -8.99 4.14 0.69
CA ILE A 56 -7.59 4.46 0.34
C ILE A 56 -6.85 4.82 1.63
N TYR A 57 -5.67 4.21 1.78
CA TYR A 57 -4.80 4.40 2.92
C TYR A 57 -3.41 4.80 2.46
N ARG A 58 -2.74 5.63 3.26
CA ARG A 58 -1.33 6.01 3.08
C ARG A 58 -0.57 5.58 4.33
N TRP A 59 0.57 4.93 4.17
CA TRP A 59 1.42 4.58 5.32
C TRP A 59 1.94 5.85 6.00
N GLY A 60 1.62 6.01 7.28
CA GLY A 60 2.15 7.07 8.14
C GLY A 60 3.30 6.52 8.97
N ALA A 61 4.53 6.64 8.49
CA ALA A 61 5.70 6.11 9.19
C ALA A 61 5.89 6.72 10.59
N GLU A 62 5.45 7.97 10.78
CA GLU A 62 5.46 8.67 12.07
C GLU A 62 4.50 8.09 13.11
N VAL A 63 3.38 7.51 12.66
CA VAL A 63 2.38 6.85 13.54
C VAL A 63 2.45 5.33 13.48
N ASN A 64 3.28 4.79 12.58
CA ASN A 64 3.43 3.36 12.30
C ASN A 64 2.06 2.67 12.08
N ASP A 65 1.22 3.31 11.27
CA ASP A 65 -0.15 2.87 10.97
C ASP A 65 -0.62 3.36 9.58
N TRP A 66 -1.81 2.93 9.18
CA TRP A 66 -2.48 3.24 7.91
C TRP A 66 -3.64 4.22 8.13
N PRO A 67 -3.39 5.54 8.23
CA PRO A 67 -4.47 6.53 8.23
C PRO A 67 -5.25 6.53 6.90
N VAL A 68 -6.59 6.60 7.02
CA VAL A 68 -7.48 6.74 5.87
C VAL A 68 -7.33 8.13 5.24
N THR A 69 -7.19 8.21 3.93
CA THR A 69 -6.89 9.48 3.23
C THR A 69 -8.10 10.08 2.49
N ASN A 70 -9.23 9.37 2.48
CA ASN A 70 -10.43 9.54 1.64
C ASN A 70 -10.35 8.92 0.24
N GLY A 71 -11.31 8.03 0.02
CA GLY A 71 -11.62 7.33 -1.22
C GLY A 71 -12.60 6.23 -0.85
N GLN A 72 -13.65 6.01 -1.64
CA GLN A 72 -14.52 4.83 -1.50
C GLN A 72 -14.69 4.21 -2.86
N GLY A 73 -14.84 2.88 -2.89
CA GLY A 73 -15.00 2.15 -4.14
C GLY A 73 -13.74 2.16 -5.01
N THR A 74 -12.53 2.13 -4.44
CA THR A 74 -11.32 1.86 -5.23
C THR A 74 -11.08 0.36 -5.35
N TRP A 75 -10.67 -0.13 -6.52
CA TRP A 75 -10.35 -1.55 -6.72
C TRP A 75 -8.87 -1.84 -6.94
N ALA A 76 -8.10 -0.88 -7.46
CA ALA A 76 -6.67 -1.02 -7.72
C ALA A 76 -5.93 0.32 -7.59
N ILE A 77 -4.62 0.23 -7.38
CA ILE A 77 -3.71 1.35 -7.21
C ILE A 77 -2.40 1.15 -7.96
N ALA A 78 -1.83 2.23 -8.47
CA ALA A 78 -0.46 2.29 -8.96
C ALA A 78 0.20 3.56 -8.43
N VAL A 79 1.45 3.48 -8.00
CA VAL A 79 2.18 4.63 -7.44
C VAL A 79 3.36 4.94 -8.35
N ASP A 80 3.50 6.20 -8.74
CA ASP A 80 4.63 6.63 -9.56
C ASP A 80 5.90 6.87 -8.74
N GLN A 81 7.02 7.10 -9.43
CA GLN A 81 8.33 7.35 -8.80
C GLN A 81 8.37 8.58 -7.88
N TYR A 82 7.39 9.48 -7.95
CA TYR A 82 7.28 10.66 -7.09
C TYR A 82 6.35 10.41 -5.90
N GLY A 83 5.73 9.24 -5.80
CA GLY A 83 4.80 8.88 -4.74
C GLY A 83 3.35 9.29 -5.00
N ASN A 84 3.02 9.74 -6.22
CA ASN A 84 1.64 10.02 -6.58
C ASN A 84 0.92 8.71 -6.87
N ALA A 85 -0.22 8.52 -6.23
CA ALA A 85 -0.99 7.30 -6.38
C ALA A 85 -2.16 7.48 -7.35
N TRP A 86 -2.28 6.61 -8.33
CA TRP A 86 -3.34 6.59 -9.33
C TRP A 86 -4.28 5.44 -9.00
N MET A 87 -5.57 5.73 -8.87
CA MET A 87 -6.56 4.75 -8.45
C MET A 87 -7.57 4.51 -9.55
N ARG A 88 -8.20 3.34 -9.52
CA ARG A 88 -9.32 3.03 -10.39
C ARG A 88 -10.57 2.73 -9.58
N GLU A 89 -11.65 3.41 -9.92
CA GLU A 89 -12.97 3.26 -9.32
C GLU A 89 -13.60 1.92 -9.70
N ALA A 90 -14.19 1.26 -8.71
CA ALA A 90 -14.92 0.01 -8.83
C ALA A 90 -16.22 0.24 -9.60
N GLY A 91 -16.56 -0.69 -10.49
CA GLY A 91 -17.78 -0.63 -11.30
C GLY A 91 -17.67 0.27 -12.54
N THR A 92 -17.18 1.50 -12.41
CA THR A 92 -17.07 2.43 -13.56
C THR A 92 -15.75 2.27 -14.32
N GLY A 93 -14.71 1.79 -13.64
CA GLY A 93 -13.36 1.71 -14.18
C GLY A 93 -12.72 3.07 -14.44
N ARG A 94 -13.31 4.16 -13.94
CA ARG A 94 -12.78 5.52 -14.07
C ARG A 94 -11.45 5.64 -13.33
N LEU A 95 -10.48 6.29 -13.96
CA LEU A 95 -9.24 6.69 -13.31
C LEU A 95 -9.51 7.88 -12.39
N LEU A 96 -9.22 7.70 -11.10
CA LEU A 96 -9.14 8.77 -10.13
C LEU A 96 -7.68 9.24 -10.10
N ARG A 97 -7.46 10.51 -10.41
CA ARG A 97 -6.12 11.11 -10.45
C ARG A 97 -5.60 11.36 -9.04
N GLY A 98 -4.30 11.14 -8.88
CA GLY A 98 -3.63 11.07 -7.60
C GLY A 98 -3.63 12.31 -6.75
N ILE A 99 -4.02 12.08 -5.50
CA ILE A 99 -3.71 12.91 -4.35
C ILE A 99 -2.20 12.75 -4.11
N GLY A 100 -1.46 13.86 -4.13
CA GLY A 100 0.00 13.84 -4.11
C GLY A 100 0.60 15.21 -3.82
N GLN A 101 0.27 15.79 -2.66
CA GLN A 101 1.21 16.29 -1.63
C GLN A 101 0.47 16.27 -0.30
#